data_AF-A0A2E5X744-F1
#
_entry.id   AF-A0A2E5X744-F1
#
_cell.length_a   1.000
_cell.length_b   1.000
_cell.length_c   1.000
_cell.angle_alpha   90.00
_cell.angle_beta   90.00
_cell.angle_gamma   90.00
#
_symmetry.space_group_name_H-M   'P 1'
#
loop_
_entity.id
_entity.type
_entity.pdbx_description
1 polymer ?
#
loop_
_entity_poly.entity_id
_entity_poly.type
_entity_poly.pdbx_seq_one_letter_code
_entity_poly.pdbx_strand_id
1 'polypeptide(L)'
;MMAPPGASNMTDSQPNPEQLLAAQQQLLKILPYILGFGWVVMIPISYLFIAPVFVEEFEWRLLVTVGITIVTGITDFVFYKIFGKTVKAQAQLVEEQSSEAEQEPIEFANILS
;
A
#
# COMPACT_ATOMS: atom_id res chain seq x y z
N MET A 1 -31.46 42.09 14.29
CA MET A 1 -31.56 40.62 14.36
C MET A 1 -30.33 40.05 13.70
N MET A 2 -29.38 39.57 14.49
CA MET A 2 -28.09 39.05 14.03
C MET A 2 -28.23 37.56 13.69
N ALA A 3 -27.74 37.18 12.52
CA ALA A 3 -27.58 35.78 12.13
C ALA A 3 -26.43 35.14 12.95
N PRO A 4 -26.52 33.85 13.33
CA PRO A 4 -25.46 33.19 14.09
C PRO A 4 -24.22 32.95 13.23
N PRO A 5 -23.00 33.21 13.73
CA PRO A 5 -21.75 32.90 13.08
C PRO A 5 -21.40 31.43 13.33
N GLY A 6 -21.63 30.59 12.33
CA GLY A 6 -21.38 29.14 12.43
C GLY A 6 -20.86 28.53 11.13
N ALA A 7 -20.33 29.33 10.21
CA ALA A 7 -19.60 28.85 9.04
C ALA A 7 -18.13 28.64 9.41
N SER A 8 -17.85 27.69 10.30
CA SER A 8 -16.49 27.20 10.54
C SER A 8 -16.24 25.98 9.66
N ASN A 9 -15.58 26.22 8.52
CA ASN A 9 -14.75 25.31 7.73
C ASN A 9 -14.88 23.82 8.08
N MET A 10 -15.73 23.11 7.33
CA MET A 10 -15.74 21.63 7.26
C MET A 10 -14.97 21.13 6.03
N THR A 11 -13.81 21.71 5.73
CA THR A 11 -12.99 21.33 4.58
C THR A 11 -11.51 21.29 4.94
N ASP A 12 -11.10 20.48 5.93
CA ASP A 12 -9.67 20.21 6.19
C ASP A 12 -9.49 18.80 6.78
N SER A 13 -10.04 17.80 6.11
CA SER A 13 -9.67 16.39 6.38
C SER A 13 -9.47 15.62 5.08
N GLN A 14 -9.11 16.32 4.01
CA GLN A 14 -8.56 15.65 2.84
C GLN A 14 -7.09 15.35 3.17
N PRO A 15 -6.68 14.07 3.25
CA PRO A 15 -5.29 13.74 3.51
C PRO A 15 -4.43 14.41 2.43
N ASN A 16 -3.44 15.19 2.85
CA ASN A 16 -2.47 15.79 1.93
C ASN A 16 -1.83 14.63 1.13
N PRO A 17 -1.74 14.70 -0.22
CA PRO A 17 -1.09 13.67 -1.04
C PRO A 17 0.30 13.27 -0.53
N GLU A 18 1.04 14.20 0.09
CA GLU A 18 2.33 13.90 0.73
C GLU A 18 2.21 12.97 1.95
N GLN A 19 1.17 13.15 2.79
CA GLN A 19 0.91 12.27 3.93
C GLN A 19 0.51 10.86 3.47
N LEU A 20 -0.29 10.78 2.39
CA LEU A 20 -0.64 9.49 1.78
C LEU A 20 0.60 8.79 1.22
N LEU A 21 1.50 9.53 0.59
CA LEU A 21 2.74 9.01 0.05
C LEU A 21 3.68 8.51 1.14
N ALA A 22 3.87 9.29 2.21
CA ALA A 22 4.69 8.91 3.37
C ALA A 22 4.14 7.63 4.04
N ALA A 23 2.82 7.53 4.19
CA ALA A 23 2.16 6.33 4.71
C ALA A 23 2.39 5.11 3.81
N GLN A 24 2.31 5.26 2.47
CA GLN A 24 2.58 4.17 1.52
C GLN A 24 4.05 3.74 1.51
N GLN A 25 5.00 4.67 1.65
CA GLN A 25 6.43 4.36 1.78
C GLN A 25 6.74 3.64 3.10
N GLN A 26 6.11 4.06 4.19
CA GLN A 26 6.22 3.38 5.49
C GLN A 26 5.61 1.98 5.43
N LEU A 27 4.47 1.83 4.74
CA LEU A 27 3.85 0.53 4.51
C LEU A 27 4.79 -0.38 3.71
N LEU A 28 5.44 0.10 2.65
CA LEU A 28 6.43 -0.67 1.87
C LEU A 28 7.58 -1.20 2.74
N LYS A 29 8.02 -0.41 3.72
CA LYS A 29 9.10 -0.80 4.63
C LYS A 29 8.68 -1.92 5.60
N ILE A 30 7.42 -1.91 6.04
CA ILE A 30 6.87 -2.94 6.94
C ILE A 30 6.31 -4.16 6.16
N LEU A 31 5.95 -3.96 4.89
CA LEU A 31 5.34 -4.96 4.01
C LEU A 31 6.09 -6.30 3.97
N PRO A 32 7.43 -6.38 3.87
CA PRO A 32 8.12 -7.67 3.88
C PRO A 32 7.95 -8.42 5.21
N TYR A 33 7.81 -7.71 6.33
CA TYR A 33 7.56 -8.34 7.63
C TYR A 33 6.13 -8.87 7.73
N ILE A 34 5.15 -8.13 7.22
CA ILE A 34 3.75 -8.56 7.19
C ILE A 34 3.58 -9.75 6.24
N LEU A 35 4.18 -9.69 5.04
CA LEU A 35 4.19 -10.81 4.08
C LEU A 35 4.92 -12.03 4.67
N GLY A 36 6.10 -11.84 5.25
CA GLY A 36 6.85 -12.94 5.87
C GLY A 36 6.11 -13.58 7.04
N PHE A 37 5.49 -12.78 7.91
CA PHE A 37 4.66 -13.28 9.01
C PHE A 37 3.41 -14.00 8.48
N GLY A 38 2.73 -13.40 7.51
CA GLY A 38 1.58 -14.00 6.84
C GLY A 38 1.93 -15.36 6.23
N TRP A 39 3.06 -15.46 5.53
CA TRP A 39 3.56 -16.70 4.94
C TRP A 39 3.81 -17.78 6.00
N VAL A 40 4.49 -17.45 7.10
CA VAL A 40 4.74 -18.39 8.20
C VAL A 40 3.43 -18.87 8.86
N VAL A 41 2.47 -17.98 9.06
CA VAL A 41 1.15 -18.33 9.64
C VAL A 41 0.30 -19.14 8.65
N MET A 42 0.45 -18.91 7.34
CA MET A 42 -0.27 -19.64 6.32
C MET A 42 0.18 -21.10 6.21
N ILE A 43 1.40 -21.46 6.61
CA ILE A 43 1.88 -22.85 6.58
C ILE A 43 1.03 -23.79 7.47
N PRO A 44 0.87 -23.56 8.79
CA PRO A 44 0.03 -24.41 9.63
C PRO A 44 -1.45 -24.34 9.25
N ILE A 45 -1.95 -23.18 8.79
CA ILE A 45 -3.32 -23.04 8.29
C ILE A 45 -3.53 -23.93 7.06
N SER A 46 -2.59 -23.87 6.11
CA SER A 46 -2.65 -24.66 4.89
C SER A 46 -2.60 -26.14 5.20
N TYR A 47 -1.76 -26.56 6.15
CA TYR A 47 -1.65 -27.97 6.53
C TYR A 47 -2.89 -28.51 7.28
N LEU A 48 -3.44 -27.74 8.22
CA LEU A 48 -4.55 -28.21 9.08
C LEU A 48 -5.93 -28.03 8.46
N PHE A 49 -6.11 -27.03 7.59
CA PHE A 49 -7.44 -26.66 7.08
C PHE A 49 -7.56 -26.78 5.55
N ILE A 50 -6.50 -26.54 4.78
CA ILE A 50 -6.58 -26.52 3.31
C ILE A 50 -6.21 -27.89 2.72
N ALA A 51 -5.05 -28.43 3.06
CA ALA A 51 -4.56 -29.73 2.61
C ALA A 51 -5.55 -30.89 2.82
N PRO A 52 -6.25 -31.03 3.98
CA PRO A 52 -7.25 -32.09 4.17
C PRO A 52 -8.47 -31.99 3.24
N VAL A 53 -8.72 -30.84 2.61
CA VAL A 53 -9.80 -30.69 1.61
C VAL A 53 -9.42 -31.32 0.27
N PHE A 54 -8.12 -31.36 -0.04
CA PHE A 54 -7.62 -31.86 -1.32
C PHE A 54 -7.15 -33.31 -1.25
N VAL A 55 -6.64 -33.75 -0.09
CA VAL A 55 -6.08 -35.10 0.05
C VAL A 55 -6.33 -35.67 1.44
N GLU A 56 -6.92 -36.86 1.47
CA GLU A 56 -7.21 -37.58 2.70
C GLU A 56 -5.95 -38.21 3.28
N GLU A 57 -5.04 -38.72 2.45
CA GLU A 57 -3.82 -39.37 2.92
C GLU A 57 -2.78 -38.38 3.44
N PHE A 58 -2.24 -38.71 4.62
CA PHE A 58 -1.27 -37.89 5.34
C PHE A 58 0.00 -37.57 4.53
N GLU A 59 0.44 -38.51 3.69
CA GLU A 59 1.67 -38.40 2.89
C GLU A 59 1.55 -37.32 1.79
N TRP A 60 0.39 -37.22 1.15
CA TRP A 60 0.14 -36.23 0.08
C TRP A 60 -0.18 -34.83 0.61
N ARG A 61 -0.68 -34.72 1.85
CA ARG A 61 -0.95 -33.42 2.49
C ARG A 61 0.28 -32.54 2.60
N LEU A 62 1.44 -33.15 2.88
CA LEU A 62 2.70 -32.43 2.99
C LEU A 62 3.11 -31.86 1.62
N LEU A 63 2.94 -32.64 0.57
CA LEU A 63 3.25 -32.27 -0.81
C LEU A 63 2.33 -31.13 -1.30
N VAL A 64 1.04 -31.20 -1.00
CA VAL A 64 0.07 -30.12 -1.28
C VAL A 64 0.39 -28.86 -0.48
N THR A 65 0.73 -28.99 0.80
CA THR A 65 1.10 -27.86 1.65
C THR A 65 2.35 -27.15 1.11
N VAL A 66 3.37 -27.91 0.69
CA VAL A 66 4.57 -27.36 0.06
C VAL A 66 4.22 -26.64 -1.24
N GLY A 67 3.35 -27.23 -2.07
CA GLY A 67 2.86 -26.60 -3.30
C GLY A 67 2.18 -25.26 -3.05
N ILE A 68 1.24 -25.21 -2.10
CA ILE A 68 0.55 -23.97 -1.69
C ILE A 68 1.58 -22.93 -1.20
N THR A 69 2.49 -23.36 -0.33
CA THR A 69 3.52 -22.49 0.27
C THR A 69 4.40 -21.83 -0.79
N ILE A 70 4.80 -22.58 -1.82
CA ILE A 70 5.61 -22.07 -2.93
C ILE A 70 4.80 -21.05 -3.75
N VAL A 71 3.56 -21.37 -4.10
CA VAL A 71 2.69 -20.48 -4.89
C VAL A 71 2.44 -19.17 -4.14
N THR A 72 2.09 -19.24 -2.85
CA THR A 72 1.90 -18.06 -2.00
C THR A 72 3.17 -17.20 -1.93
N GLY A 73 4.35 -17.83 -1.77
CA GLY A 73 5.62 -17.09 -1.77
C GLY A 73 5.91 -16.36 -3.09
N ILE A 74 5.58 -16.97 -4.24
CA ILE A 74 5.71 -16.31 -5.55
C ILE A 74 4.73 -15.14 -5.66
N THR A 75 3.49 -15.32 -5.24
CA THR A 75 2.47 -14.26 -5.25
C THR A 75 2.91 -13.07 -4.40
N ASP A 76 3.40 -13.32 -3.19
CA ASP A 76 3.91 -12.30 -2.27
C ASP A 76 5.06 -11.50 -2.89
N PHE A 77 6.01 -12.18 -3.54
CA PHE A 77 7.12 -11.55 -4.24
C PHE A 77 6.66 -10.65 -5.40
N VAL A 78 5.73 -11.14 -6.22
CA VAL A 78 5.17 -10.37 -7.34
C VAL A 78 4.41 -9.16 -6.81
N PHE A 79 3.60 -9.34 -5.76
CA PHE A 79 2.84 -8.26 -5.15
C PHE A 79 3.75 -7.15 -4.61
N TYR A 80 4.79 -7.51 -3.85
CA TYR A 80 5.77 -6.55 -3.35
C TYR A 80 6.42 -5.75 -4.49
N LYS A 81 6.79 -6.42 -5.59
CA LYS A 81 7.41 -5.77 -6.75
C LYS A 81 6.46 -4.79 -7.45
N ILE A 82 5.19 -5.15 -7.61
CA ILE A 82 4.19 -4.28 -8.23
C ILE A 82 3.91 -3.09 -7.31
N PHE A 83 3.64 -3.34 -6.02
CA PHE A 83 3.34 -2.31 -5.04
C PHE A 83 4.47 -1.30 -4.92
N GLY A 84 5.72 -1.77 -4.88
CA GLY A 84 6.91 -0.91 -4.87
C GLY A 84 7.03 0.01 -6.10
N LYS A 85 6.62 -0.46 -7.28
CA LYS A 85 6.59 0.38 -8.49
C LYS A 85 5.48 1.42 -8.43
N THR A 86 4.30 1.03 -7.94
CA THR A 86 3.14 1.92 -7.81
C THR A 86 3.41 3.08 -6.86
N VAL A 87 4.01 2.83 -5.69
CA VAL A 87 4.33 3.90 -4.74
C VAL A 87 5.41 4.84 -5.29
N LYS A 88 6.40 4.32 -6.02
CA LYS A 88 7.40 5.16 -6.70
C LYS A 88 6.79 6.06 -7.77
N ALA A 89 5.85 5.54 -8.56
CA ALA A 89 5.14 6.34 -9.56
C ALA A 89 4.30 7.44 -8.91
N GLN A 90 3.60 7.13 -7.81
CA GLN A 90 2.88 8.15 -7.03
C GLN A 90 3.82 9.18 -6.42
N ALA A 91 5.03 8.79 -5.99
CA ALA A 91 6.02 9.73 -5.46
C ALA A 91 6.41 10.79 -6.49
N GLN A 92 6.69 10.34 -7.72
CA GLN A 92 7.09 11.22 -8.82
C GLN A 92 5.98 12.19 -9.20
N LEU A 93 4.73 11.72 -9.27
CA LEU A 93 3.59 12.58 -9.59
C LEU A 93 3.35 13.67 -8.54
N VAL A 94 3.54 13.36 -7.26
CA VAL A 94 3.42 14.35 -6.17
C VAL A 94 4.57 15.36 -6.22
N GLU A 95 5.78 14.92 -6.54
CA GLU A 95 6.96 15.80 -6.69
C GLU A 95 6.83 16.74 -7.90
N GLU A 96 6.30 16.26 -9.02
CA GLU A 96 5.98 17.09 -10.20
C GLU A 96 4.88 18.12 -9.86
N GLN A 97 3.79 17.71 -9.21
CA GLN A 97 2.73 18.64 -8.80
C GLN A 97 3.20 19.70 -7.80
N SER A 98 4.06 19.33 -6.85
CA SER A 98 4.64 20.30 -5.91
C SER A 98 5.53 21.31 -6.62
N SER A 99 6.35 20.85 -7.57
CA SER A 99 7.27 21.72 -8.33
C SER A 99 6.54 22.69 -9.24
N GLU A 100 5.43 22.28 -9.85
CA GLU A 100 4.60 23.11 -10.73
C GLU A 100 3.82 24.18 -9.93
N ALA A 101 3.28 23.81 -8.76
CA ALA A 101 2.61 24.73 -7.84
C ALA A 101 3.55 25.80 -7.24
N GLU A 102 4.85 25.51 -7.13
CA GLU A 102 5.86 26.47 -6.65
C GLU A 102 6.30 27.47 -7.74
N GLN A 103 6.16 27.10 -9.02
CA GLN A 103 6.56 27.95 -10.16
C GLN A 103 5.50 28.97 -10.57
N GLU A 104 4.20 28.61 -10.51
CA GLU A 104 3.10 29.56 -10.81
C GLU A 104 3.24 30.90 -10.06
N PRO A 105 3.41 30.97 -8.73
CA PRO A 105 3.48 32.25 -8.03
C PRO A 105 4.72 33.09 -8.39
N ILE A 106 5.81 32.45 -8.82
CA ILE A 106 7.05 33.13 -9.21
C ILE A 106 6.93 33.71 -10.62
N GLU A 107 6.26 33.01 -11.54
CA GLU A 107 6.00 33.51 -12.89
C GLU A 107 5.04 34.70 -12.88
N PHE A 108 3.94 34.63 -12.12
CA PHE A 108 3.02 35.77 -11.96
C PHE A 108 3.69 37.00 -11.33
N ALA A 109 4.61 36.82 -10.38
CA ALA A 109 5.35 37.93 -9.78
C ALA A 109 6.32 38.61 -10.78
N ASN A 110 6.89 37.84 -11.71
CA ASN A 110 7.85 38.36 -12.69
C ASN A 110 7.17 39.06 -13.89
N ILE A 111 5.88 38.79 -14.15
CA ILE A 111 5.08 39.46 -15.19
C ILE A 111 4.53 40.81 -14.70
N LEU A 112 4.41 41.01 -13.39
CA LEU A 112 3.87 42.23 -12.78
C LEU A 112 4.93 43.25 -12.32
N SER A 113 6.23 42.93 -12.47
CA SER A 113 7.36 43.83 -12.20
C SER A 113 7.87 44.52 -13.46
#